data_AF-A0A8V1AHK7-F1
#
_entry.id   AF-A0A8V1AHK7-F1
#
_cell.length_a   1.000
_cell.length_b   1.000
_cell.length_c   1.000
_cell.angle_alpha   90.00
_cell.angle_beta   90.00
_cell.angle_gamma   90.00
#
_symmetry.space_group_name_H-M   'P 1'
#
loop_
_entity.id
_entity.type
_entity.pdbx_description
1 polymer ?
#
loop_
_entity_poly.entity_id
_entity_poly.type
_entity_poly.pdbx_seq_one_letter_code
_entity_poly.pdbx_strand_id
1 'polypeptide(L)'
;RGATAAPRPEPQRRLRDDGDRAGTEEPLPPGGRRPRPSRAGRAPAGVWLRAAPPPPPAHSWAPPVPPFPFSARTAPEPPSCRVVRKSIARVLTVINQTQKENLRKFYKGKKYKPLDLRPKKTRAMRRRLNKHEENLKTKKQQRKERLYPVRKYAIKA
;
A
#
# COMPACT_ATOMS: atom_id res chain seq x y z
N ARG A 1 31.72 -60.33 -12.14
CA ARG A 1 31.51 -58.91 -12.52
C ARG A 1 30.87 -58.23 -11.31
N GLY A 2 31.63 -57.37 -10.63
CA GLY A 2 31.35 -56.90 -9.27
C GLY A 2 30.07 -56.09 -9.14
N ALA A 3 29.37 -56.28 -8.03
CA ALA A 3 28.25 -55.45 -7.61
C ALA A 3 28.78 -54.08 -7.18
N THR A 4 28.48 -53.04 -7.96
CA THR A 4 28.76 -51.66 -7.58
C THR A 4 27.73 -51.21 -6.53
N ALA A 5 28.17 -51.11 -5.28
CA ALA A 5 27.40 -50.52 -4.20
C ALA A 5 27.16 -49.02 -4.49
N ALA A 6 25.89 -48.60 -4.49
CA ALA A 6 25.53 -47.19 -4.64
C ALA A 6 25.98 -46.39 -3.39
N PRO A 7 26.58 -45.19 -3.54
CA PRO A 7 26.94 -44.36 -2.40
C PRO A 7 25.69 -43.78 -1.74
N ARG A 8 25.56 -43.93 -0.42
CA ARG A 8 24.52 -43.28 0.39
C ARG A 8 24.75 -41.76 0.42
N PRO A 9 23.79 -40.92 0.01
CA PRO A 9 23.92 -39.48 0.20
C PRO A 9 23.60 -39.07 1.65
N GLU A 10 24.39 -38.11 2.15
CA GLU A 10 24.49 -37.60 3.51
C GLU A 10 23.16 -37.19 4.20
N PRO A 11 23.09 -37.25 5.54
CA PRO A 11 21.99 -36.65 6.28
C PRO A 11 22.07 -35.12 6.16
N GLN A 12 21.13 -34.54 5.42
CA GLN A 12 20.93 -33.09 5.40
C GLN A 12 20.74 -32.60 6.85
N ARG A 13 21.64 -31.72 7.31
CA ARG A 13 21.46 -30.95 8.54
C ARG A 13 20.07 -30.32 8.49
N ARG A 14 19.16 -30.79 9.35
CA ARG A 14 17.86 -30.15 9.56
C ARG A 14 18.14 -28.70 9.93
N LEU A 15 17.82 -27.78 9.02
CA LEU A 15 17.70 -26.37 9.35
C LEU A 15 16.71 -26.34 10.51
N ARG A 16 17.15 -25.90 11.70
CA ARG A 16 16.23 -25.73 12.82
C ARG A 16 15.19 -24.72 12.37
N ASP A 17 13.93 -25.13 12.36
CA ASP A 17 12.80 -24.21 12.36
C ASP A 17 12.95 -23.33 13.60
N ASP A 18 13.50 -22.13 13.43
CA ASP A 18 13.39 -21.06 14.43
C ASP A 18 11.95 -20.48 14.36
N GLY A 19 10.97 -21.36 14.59
CA GLY A 19 9.68 -21.00 15.15
C GLY A 19 9.81 -21.08 16.67
N ASP A 20 9.29 -20.08 17.37
CA ASP A 20 9.23 -20.01 18.83
C ASP A 20 10.51 -19.56 19.55
N ARG A 21 11.00 -18.35 19.24
CA ARG A 21 11.64 -17.53 20.28
C ARG A 21 10.57 -16.69 20.97
N ALA A 22 9.97 -17.29 21.98
CA ALA A 22 9.30 -16.58 23.04
C ALA A 22 10.29 -15.62 23.74
N GLY A 23 9.83 -14.40 24.03
CA GLY A 23 10.31 -13.59 25.15
C GLY A 23 11.67 -12.88 25.00
N THR A 24 11.63 -11.63 24.55
CA THR A 24 12.20 -10.51 25.31
C THR A 24 11.29 -9.30 25.07
N GLU A 25 10.12 -9.33 25.72
CA GLU A 25 9.44 -8.07 26.01
C GLU A 25 10.27 -7.37 27.08
N GLU A 26 10.91 -6.26 26.69
CA GLU A 26 11.38 -5.26 27.64
C GLU A 26 10.18 -4.82 28.51
N PRO A 27 10.23 -4.98 29.85
CA PRO A 27 9.14 -4.54 30.70
C PRO A 27 9.09 -3.00 30.70
N LEU A 28 7.96 -2.46 30.23
CA LEU A 28 7.67 -1.03 30.34
C LEU A 28 7.58 -0.63 31.83
N PRO A 29 8.19 0.49 32.25
CA PRO A 29 8.11 0.95 33.63
C PRO A 29 6.69 1.37 34.02
N PRO A 30 6.24 1.12 35.28
CA PRO A 30 4.89 1.45 35.71
C PRO A 30 4.71 2.94 36.00
N GLY A 31 3.59 3.49 35.52
CA GLY A 31 2.86 4.55 36.23
C GLY A 31 3.50 5.94 36.28
N GLY A 32 3.48 6.67 35.16
CA GLY A 32 3.57 8.13 35.17
C GLY A 32 2.33 8.75 34.51
N ARG A 33 1.42 9.33 35.30
CA ARG A 33 0.32 10.13 34.74
C ARG A 33 0.94 11.34 34.04
N ARG A 34 0.79 11.43 32.71
CA ARG A 34 1.16 12.65 31.97
C ARG A 34 0.38 13.83 32.56
N PRO A 35 1.03 14.96 32.92
CA PRO A 35 0.30 16.13 33.37
C PRO A 35 -0.58 16.65 32.23
N ARG A 36 -1.85 16.95 32.54
CA ARG A 36 -2.74 17.67 31.64
C ARG A 36 -2.16 19.07 31.45
N PRO A 37 -1.94 19.56 30.22
CA PRO A 37 -1.54 20.95 30.04
C PRO A 37 -2.66 21.86 30.59
N SER A 38 -2.26 22.77 31.48
CA SER A 38 -3.14 23.77 32.06
C SER A 38 -3.72 24.65 30.96
N ARG A 39 -4.99 25.00 31.13
CA ARG A 39 -5.76 25.88 30.25
C ARG A 39 -5.28 27.32 30.46
N ALA A 40 -4.07 27.64 29.99
CA ALA A 40 -3.53 28.99 30.01
C ALA A 40 -3.91 29.72 28.71
N GLY A 41 -4.67 30.80 28.87
CA GLY A 41 -4.64 32.00 28.03
C GLY A 41 -4.71 31.83 26.52
N ARG A 42 -5.91 31.99 25.96
CA ARG A 42 -6.10 32.37 24.56
C ARG A 42 -5.59 33.80 24.40
N ALA A 43 -4.33 33.98 24.01
CA ALA A 43 -3.81 35.29 23.62
C ALA A 43 -4.52 35.75 22.31
N PRO A 44 -4.87 37.04 22.17
CA PRO A 44 -5.54 37.52 20.97
C PRO A 44 -4.63 37.42 19.75
N ALA A 45 -5.23 37.04 18.63
CA ALA A 45 -4.61 37.02 17.32
C ALA A 45 -4.17 38.45 16.93
N GLY A 46 -2.92 38.78 17.28
CA GLY A 46 -2.20 39.91 16.71
C GLY A 46 -1.97 39.63 15.22
N VAL A 47 -2.53 40.50 14.39
CA VAL A 47 -2.31 40.58 12.95
C VAL A 47 -0.82 40.82 12.72
N TRP A 48 -0.05 39.76 12.51
CA TRP A 48 1.27 39.88 11.91
C TRP A 48 1.07 40.11 10.42
N LEU A 49 0.96 41.39 10.07
CA LEU A 49 1.10 41.85 8.70
C LEU A 49 2.52 41.47 8.24
N ARG A 50 2.66 40.26 7.69
CA ARG A 50 3.87 39.83 6.97
C ARG A 50 3.97 40.75 5.77
N ALA A 51 4.82 41.76 5.86
CA ALA A 51 5.27 42.53 4.71
C ALA A 51 5.75 41.53 3.65
N ALA A 52 5.04 41.46 2.52
CA ALA A 52 5.48 40.69 1.38
C ALA A 52 6.82 41.28 0.91
N PRO A 53 7.84 40.46 0.60
CA PRO A 53 9.06 40.97 0.01
C PRO A 53 8.73 41.70 -1.31
N PRO A 54 9.41 42.82 -1.62
CA PRO A 54 9.14 43.56 -2.85
C PRO A 54 9.41 42.66 -4.07
N PRO A 55 8.62 42.82 -5.16
CA PRO A 55 8.88 42.10 -6.40
C PRO A 55 10.27 42.49 -6.95
N PRO A 56 11.03 41.55 -7.53
CA PRO A 56 12.30 41.88 -8.16
C PRO A 56 12.09 42.89 -9.31
N PRO A 57 13.08 43.77 -9.58
CA PRO A 57 12.97 44.79 -10.62
C PRO A 57 12.73 44.13 -11.98
N ALA A 58 11.66 44.58 -12.66
CA ALA A 58 11.26 44.11 -13.98
C ALA A 58 12.19 44.67 -15.06
N HIS A 59 13.48 44.31 -15.03
CA HIS A 59 14.47 44.79 -15.99
C HIS A 59 15.23 43.58 -16.53
N SER A 60 14.83 43.19 -17.73
CA SER A 60 15.59 42.42 -18.72
C SER A 60 16.18 41.08 -18.29
N TRP A 61 15.32 40.07 -18.10
CA TRP A 61 15.69 38.73 -18.57
C TRP A 61 14.81 38.38 -19.78
N ALA A 62 15.07 39.06 -20.89
CA ALA A 62 14.60 38.59 -22.18
C ALA A 62 15.49 37.39 -22.55
N PRO A 63 14.98 36.14 -22.58
CA PRO A 63 15.77 35.05 -23.14
C PRO A 63 16.08 35.40 -24.61
N PRO A 64 17.30 35.20 -25.11
CA PRO A 64 17.58 35.42 -26.52
C PRO A 64 16.67 34.50 -27.34
N VAL A 65 15.79 35.11 -28.14
CA VAL A 65 14.98 34.40 -29.11
C VAL A 65 15.96 33.76 -30.10
N PRO A 66 16.05 32.43 -30.22
CA PRO A 66 16.97 31.81 -31.16
C PRO A 66 16.55 32.19 -32.59
N PRO A 67 17.47 32.69 -33.44
CA PRO A 67 17.12 33.16 -34.78
C PRO A 67 17.14 32.00 -35.77
N PHE A 68 16.48 30.87 -35.49
CA PHE A 68 16.34 29.80 -36.47
C PHE A 68 15.02 29.07 -36.28
N PRO A 69 14.25 28.82 -37.35
CA PRO A 69 13.08 27.97 -37.25
C PRO A 69 13.58 26.56 -36.92
N PHE A 70 13.42 26.13 -35.66
CA PHE A 70 13.62 24.74 -35.29
C PHE A 70 12.47 23.92 -35.88
N SER A 71 12.48 23.75 -37.20
CA SER A 71 11.75 22.70 -37.88
C SER A 71 12.53 21.40 -37.68
N ALA A 72 12.64 20.96 -36.42
CA ALA A 72 12.87 19.55 -36.15
C ALA A 72 11.56 18.83 -36.46
N ARG A 73 11.33 18.62 -37.77
CA ARG A 73 10.56 17.46 -38.20
C ARG A 73 11.38 16.28 -37.68
N THR A 74 10.97 15.73 -36.54
CA THR A 74 11.57 14.49 -36.03
C THR A 74 11.43 13.47 -37.14
N ALA A 75 12.56 13.09 -37.75
CA ALA A 75 12.56 12.04 -38.75
C ALA A 75 11.90 10.81 -38.10
N PRO A 76 10.98 10.10 -38.79
CA PRO A 76 10.40 8.91 -38.21
C PRO A 76 11.54 7.96 -37.87
N GLU A 77 11.65 7.60 -36.58
CA GLU A 77 12.66 6.61 -36.16
C GLU A 77 12.58 5.39 -37.08
N PRO A 78 13.72 4.78 -37.44
CA PRO A 78 13.72 3.67 -38.37
C PRO A 78 12.72 2.61 -37.89
N PRO A 79 11.92 2.01 -38.80
CA PRO A 79 10.80 1.14 -38.44
C PRO A 79 11.23 -0.03 -37.53
N SER A 80 12.49 -0.45 -37.64
CA SER A 80 13.14 -1.46 -36.81
C SER A 80 13.21 -1.09 -35.32
N CYS A 81 13.52 0.16 -34.95
CA CYS A 81 13.58 0.60 -33.55
C CYS A 81 12.23 0.40 -32.85
N ARG A 82 11.12 0.66 -33.56
CA ARG A 82 9.77 0.45 -33.05
C ARG A 82 9.48 -1.03 -32.79
N VAL A 83 9.92 -1.91 -33.68
CA VAL A 83 9.72 -3.36 -33.56
C VAL A 83 10.53 -3.91 -32.38
N VAL A 84 11.80 -3.54 -32.28
CA VAL A 84 12.69 -3.99 -31.20
C VAL A 84 12.21 -3.51 -29.82
N ARG A 85 11.76 -2.25 -29.68
CA ARG A 85 11.19 -1.75 -28.41
C ARG A 85 9.96 -2.56 -27.98
N LYS A 86 9.13 -2.96 -28.94
CA LYS A 86 7.93 -3.77 -28.69
C LYS A 86 8.29 -5.21 -28.33
N SER A 87 9.29 -5.83 -28.96
CA SER A 87 9.71 -7.20 -28.62
C SER A 87 10.33 -7.26 -27.22
N ILE A 88 11.21 -6.29 -26.88
CA ILE A 88 11.78 -6.17 -25.53
C ILE A 88 10.66 -5.99 -24.49
N ALA A 89 9.70 -5.09 -24.74
CA ALA A 89 8.58 -4.88 -23.83
C ALA A 89 7.73 -6.15 -23.63
N ARG A 90 7.49 -6.94 -24.68
CA ARG A 90 6.76 -8.23 -24.59
C ARG A 90 7.49 -9.23 -23.70
N VAL A 91 8.80 -9.42 -23.89
CA VAL A 91 9.61 -10.34 -23.08
C VAL A 91 9.61 -9.91 -21.61
N LEU A 92 9.86 -8.63 -21.33
CA LEU A 92 9.82 -8.10 -19.96
C LEU A 92 8.43 -8.26 -19.32
N THR A 93 7.36 -8.14 -20.10
CA THR A 93 6.00 -8.36 -19.62
C THR A 93 5.78 -9.81 -19.18
N VAL A 94 6.21 -10.78 -19.98
CA VAL A 94 6.11 -12.22 -19.66
C VAL A 94 6.93 -12.57 -18.41
N ILE A 95 8.16 -12.06 -18.31
CA ILE A 95 9.01 -12.26 -17.12
C ILE A 95 8.33 -11.69 -15.87
N ASN A 96 7.79 -10.46 -15.95
CA ASN A 96 7.11 -9.84 -14.82
C ASN A 96 5.82 -10.57 -14.42
N GLN A 97 5.06 -11.11 -15.38
CA GLN A 97 3.86 -11.90 -15.12
C GLN A 97 4.21 -13.18 -14.35
N THR A 98 5.15 -13.97 -14.86
CA THR A 98 5.55 -15.25 -14.24
C THR A 98 6.15 -15.06 -12.84
N GLN A 99 7.00 -14.04 -12.65
CA GLN A 99 7.53 -13.70 -11.34
C GLN A 99 6.42 -13.34 -10.34
N LYS A 100 5.50 -12.43 -10.71
CA LYS A 100 4.39 -12.03 -9.84
C LYS A 100 3.45 -13.19 -9.53
N GLU A 101 3.19 -14.08 -10.49
CA GLU A 101 2.38 -15.28 -10.28
C GLU A 101 3.01 -16.23 -9.26
N ASN A 102 4.31 -16.48 -9.35
CA ASN A 102 5.03 -17.30 -8.38
C ASN A 102 5.01 -16.68 -6.98
N LEU A 103 5.19 -15.36 -6.88
CA LEU A 103 5.06 -14.65 -5.60
C LEU A 103 3.62 -14.70 -5.06
N ARG A 104 2.59 -14.62 -5.91
CA ARG A 104 1.18 -14.75 -5.50
C ARG A 104 0.90 -16.14 -4.93
N LYS A 105 1.48 -17.19 -5.50
CA LYS A 105 1.39 -18.57 -4.98
C LYS A 105 2.08 -18.67 -3.62
N PHE A 106 3.30 -18.15 -3.49
CA PHE A 106 4.07 -18.18 -2.24
C PHE A 106 3.44 -17.39 -1.08
N TYR A 107 2.87 -16.22 -1.36
CA TYR A 107 2.18 -15.38 -0.36
C TYR A 107 0.68 -15.68 -0.25
N LYS A 108 0.18 -16.76 -0.86
CA LYS A 108 -1.21 -17.20 -0.66
C LYS A 108 -1.40 -17.63 0.79
N GLY A 109 -2.49 -17.23 1.42
CA GLY A 109 -2.80 -17.56 2.83
C GLY A 109 -2.00 -16.80 3.90
N LYS A 110 -0.83 -16.22 3.58
CA LYS A 110 -0.05 -15.43 4.54
C LYS A 110 -0.75 -14.13 4.92
N LYS A 111 -0.72 -13.79 6.22
CA LYS A 111 -1.31 -12.55 6.78
C LYS A 111 -0.70 -11.29 6.17
N TYR A 112 0.62 -11.24 6.07
CA TYR A 112 1.36 -10.09 5.55
C TYR A 112 1.81 -10.35 4.11
N LYS A 113 1.30 -9.52 3.20
CA LYS A 113 1.69 -9.50 1.79
C LYS A 113 2.37 -8.17 1.46
N PRO A 114 3.36 -8.16 0.55
CA PRO A 114 3.95 -6.92 0.07
C PRO A 114 2.91 -6.04 -0.62
N LEU A 115 3.15 -4.73 -0.65
CA LEU A 115 2.21 -3.73 -1.15
C LEU A 115 1.80 -3.94 -2.62
N ASP A 116 2.71 -4.44 -3.46
CA ASP A 116 2.46 -4.72 -4.89
C ASP A 116 1.44 -5.85 -5.11
N LEU A 117 1.42 -6.85 -4.22
CA LEU A 117 0.52 -8.00 -4.30
C LEU A 117 -0.86 -7.73 -3.67
N ARG A 118 -1.06 -6.57 -3.05
CA ARG A 118 -2.35 -6.20 -2.46
C ARG A 118 -3.38 -5.92 -3.57
N PRO A 119 -4.67 -6.23 -3.33
CA PRO A 119 -5.71 -5.89 -4.28
C PRO A 119 -5.76 -4.37 -4.50
N LYS A 120 -5.78 -3.94 -5.76
CA LYS A 120 -5.97 -2.54 -6.16
C LYS A 120 -7.42 -2.13 -5.87
N LYS A 121 -7.62 -1.48 -4.72
CA LYS A 121 -8.87 -0.83 -4.31
C LYS A 121 -8.58 0.59 -3.85
N THR A 122 -9.57 1.47 -3.92
CA THR A 122 -9.45 2.82 -3.36
C THR A 122 -9.10 2.77 -1.87
N ARG A 123 -8.49 3.84 -1.36
CA ARG A 123 -8.09 3.92 0.06
C ARG A 123 -9.30 3.81 1.00
N ALA A 124 -10.42 4.44 0.64
CA ALA A 124 -11.68 4.36 1.38
C ALA A 124 -12.16 2.89 1.49
N MET A 125 -12.19 2.15 0.38
CA MET A 125 -12.58 0.72 0.39
C MET A 125 -11.61 -0.20 1.14
N ARG A 126 -10.37 0.20 1.36
CA ARG A 126 -9.41 -0.56 2.20
C ARG A 126 -9.58 -0.29 3.69
N ARG A 127 -10.15 0.85 4.05
CA ARG A 127 -10.35 1.31 5.43
C ARG A 127 -11.76 1.10 5.96
N ARG A 128 -12.73 0.87 5.08
CA ARG A 128 -14.08 0.47 5.49
C ARG A 128 -14.03 -0.80 6.33
N LEU A 129 -15.01 -0.95 7.20
CA LEU A 129 -15.21 -2.16 7.98
C LEU A 129 -15.46 -3.36 7.06
N ASN A 130 -15.13 -4.55 7.55
CA ASN A 130 -15.48 -5.77 6.83
C ASN A 130 -16.99 -6.03 6.96
N LYS A 131 -17.61 -6.67 5.97
CA LYS A 131 -19.06 -6.99 6.00
C LYS A 131 -19.45 -7.79 7.24
N HIS A 132 -18.53 -8.64 7.71
CA HIS A 132 -18.73 -9.39 8.94
C HIS A 132 -18.80 -8.45 10.15
N GLU A 133 -17.86 -7.52 10.26
CA GLU A 133 -17.79 -6.53 11.34
C GLU A 133 -19.00 -5.60 11.33
N GLU A 134 -19.42 -5.15 10.15
CA GLU A 134 -20.64 -4.33 9.97
C GLU A 134 -21.90 -5.07 10.44
N ASN A 135 -21.94 -6.40 10.24
CA ASN A 135 -23.08 -7.24 10.62
C ASN A 135 -22.98 -7.81 12.05
N LEU A 136 -21.91 -7.52 12.80
CA LEU A 136 -21.78 -8.00 14.17
C LEU A 136 -22.84 -7.33 15.05
N LYS A 137 -23.82 -8.13 15.48
CA LYS A 137 -24.87 -7.71 16.40
C LYS A 137 -24.59 -8.22 17.81
N THR A 138 -24.84 -7.40 18.81
CA THR A 138 -24.77 -7.82 20.22
C THR A 138 -25.76 -8.94 20.49
N LYS A 139 -25.45 -9.82 21.46
CA LYS A 139 -26.38 -10.92 21.87
C LYS A 139 -27.77 -10.37 22.26
N LYS A 140 -27.81 -9.20 22.90
CA LYS A 140 -29.04 -8.49 23.26
C LYS A 140 -29.84 -8.08 22.03
N GLN A 141 -29.20 -7.51 21.01
CA GLN A 141 -29.86 -7.15 19.76
C GLN A 141 -30.37 -8.38 19.01
N GLN A 142 -29.57 -9.45 18.91
CA GLN A 142 -30.02 -10.70 18.29
C GLN A 142 -31.23 -11.31 18.99
N ARG A 143 -31.32 -11.22 20.32
CA ARG A 143 -32.51 -11.65 21.07
C ARG A 143 -33.71 -10.76 20.74
N LYS A 144 -33.53 -9.44 20.69
CA LYS A 144 -34.62 -8.49 20.36
C LYS A 144 -35.15 -8.70 18.95
N GLU A 145 -34.28 -8.89 17.97
CA GLU A 145 -34.67 -9.13 16.57
C GLU A 145 -35.41 -10.46 16.39
N ARG A 146 -35.03 -11.50 17.13
CA ARG A 146 -35.75 -12.79 17.16
C ARG A 146 -37.12 -12.65 17.82
N LEU A 147 -37.20 -11.91 18.91
CA LEU A 147 -38.43 -11.76 19.70
C LEU A 147 -39.45 -10.84 19.01
N TYR A 148 -38.97 -9.77 18.35
CA TYR A 148 -39.80 -8.75 17.71
C TYR A 148 -39.42 -8.55 16.25
N PRO A 149 -39.75 -9.50 15.36
CA PRO A 149 -39.55 -9.32 13.93
C PRO A 149 -40.49 -8.24 13.39
N VAL A 150 -40.00 -7.43 12.44
CA VAL A 150 -40.84 -6.45 11.74
C VAL A 150 -41.86 -7.21 10.89
N ARG A 151 -43.13 -7.07 11.23
CA ARG A 151 -44.24 -7.70 10.51
C ARG A 151 -44.80 -6.71 9.49
N LYS A 152 -45.15 -7.19 8.30
CA LYS A 152 -45.88 -6.40 7.30
C LYS A 152 -47.36 -6.39 7.70
N TYR A 153 -47.99 -5.22 7.71
CA TYR A 153 -49.41 -5.05 8.00
C TYR A 153 -50.06 -4.14 6.96
N ALA A 154 -51.36 -4.32 6.75
CA ALA A 154 -52.20 -3.45 5.95
C ALA A 154 -53.24 -2.79 6.86
N ILE A 155 -53.52 -1.52 6.62
CA ILE A 155 -54.55 -0.76 7.35
C ILE A 155 -55.81 -0.82 6.50
N LYS A 156 -56.92 -1.21 7.12
CA LYS A 156 -58.23 -1.14 6.48
C LYS A 156 -58.69 0.32 6.50
N ALA A 157 -58.97 0.87 5.33
CA ALA A 157 -59.66 2.15 5.18
C ALA A 157 -61.16 1.97 5.46
#